data_AF-A0A409W4Y0-F1
#
_entry.id   AF-A0A409W4Y0-F1
#
_cell.length_a   1.000
_cell.length_b   1.000
_cell.length_c   1.000
_cell.angle_alpha   90.00
_cell.angle_beta   90.00
_cell.angle_gamma   90.00
#
_symmetry.space_group_name_H-M   'P 1'
#
loop_
_entity.id
_entity.type
_entity.pdbx_description
1 polymer ?
#
loop_
_entity_poly.entity_id
_entity_poly.type
_entity_poly.pdbx_seq_one_letter_code
_entity_poly.pdbx_strand_id
1 'polypeptide(L)'
;MAKSQGIVIEVDDDEFFKEEEWIGKGKKYDWEKLPGYVTSAKNTSLKIPETFLHHAQLPQSNLSVADFLLFKLPQLSSEIISSKTSTWFSADKPTTNNILVSRPVPSPDFINNLKAAYGQAWLDGAQSIVDQCFNDGTDHLPLWIISFWKAVA
;
A
#
# COMPACT_ATOMS: atom_id res chain seq x y z
N MET A 1 34.63 11.29 45.29
CA MET A 1 33.26 11.49 44.76
C MET A 1 33.37 11.70 43.26
N ALA A 2 33.04 10.70 42.45
CA ALA A 2 33.09 10.79 40.99
C ALA A 2 31.79 11.40 40.47
N LYS A 3 31.88 12.50 39.71
CA LYS A 3 30.74 13.12 39.04
C LYS A 3 30.43 12.32 37.77
N SER A 4 29.32 11.59 37.77
CA SER A 4 28.77 10.97 36.56
C SER A 4 28.25 12.09 35.65
N GLN A 5 28.86 12.30 34.50
CA GLN A 5 28.35 13.19 33.46
C GLN A 5 27.28 12.41 32.68
N GLY A 6 26.02 12.83 32.81
CA GLY A 6 24.93 12.31 31.99
C GLY A 6 25.14 12.72 30.54
N ILE A 7 25.12 11.74 29.64
CA ILE A 7 25.05 11.98 28.20
C ILE A 7 23.64 12.49 27.90
N VAL A 8 23.54 13.77 27.56
CA VAL A 8 22.33 14.35 26.98
C VAL A 8 22.33 13.93 25.52
N ILE A 9 21.45 12.99 25.17
CA ILE A 9 21.14 12.69 23.78
C ILE A 9 20.15 13.77 23.35
N GLU A 10 20.64 14.79 22.65
CA GLU A 10 19.77 15.69 21.91
C GLU A 10 19.11 14.85 20.82
N VAL A 11 17.81 14.63 20.95
CA VAL A 11 17.00 14.00 19.91
C VAL A 11 16.83 15.08 18.86
N ASP A 12 17.68 15.03 17.82
CA ASP A 12 17.59 15.89 16.64
C ASP A 12 16.14 15.92 16.15
N ASP A 13 15.67 17.13 15.86
CA ASP A 13 14.31 17.46 15.44
C ASP A 13 13.71 16.40 14.50
N ASP A 14 12.54 15.86 14.87
CA ASP A 14 11.74 14.96 14.05
C ASP A 14 11.43 15.65 12.71
N GLU A 15 12.25 15.41 11.68
CA GLU A 15 11.95 15.88 10.32
C GLU A 15 10.67 15.20 9.83
N PHE A 16 9.55 15.93 9.93
CA PHE A 16 8.27 15.47 9.45
C PHE A 16 8.27 15.38 7.92
N PHE A 17 7.63 14.33 7.40
CA PHE A 17 7.41 14.22 5.96
C PHE A 17 6.51 15.35 5.46
N LYS A 18 7.03 16.16 4.54
CA LYS A 18 6.29 17.20 3.82
C LYS A 18 6.02 16.75 2.39
N GLU A 19 4.75 16.53 2.07
CA GLU A 19 4.34 15.99 0.78
C GLU A 19 4.82 16.87 -0.38
N GLU A 20 4.71 18.19 -0.23
CA GLU A 20 5.08 19.21 -1.19
C GLU A 20 6.57 19.28 -1.51
N GLU A 21 7.45 18.65 -0.73
CA GLU A 21 8.88 18.57 -1.01
C GLU A 21 9.27 17.29 -1.76
N TRP A 22 8.41 16.27 -1.76
CA TRP A 22 8.76 14.92 -2.20
C TRP A 22 7.88 14.40 -3.33
N ILE A 23 6.57 14.60 -3.24
CA ILE A 23 5.59 14.01 -4.15
C ILE A 23 5.41 14.90 -5.38
N GLY A 24 5.46 14.30 -6.57
CA GLY A 24 5.35 14.98 -7.86
C GLY A 24 6.54 15.91 -8.18
N LYS A 25 7.67 15.77 -7.48
CA LYS A 25 8.86 16.63 -7.67
C LYS A 25 9.93 16.05 -8.59
N GLY A 26 9.62 14.97 -9.31
CA GLY A 26 10.55 14.30 -10.21
C GLY A 26 11.73 13.64 -9.48
N LYS A 27 11.56 13.31 -8.19
CA LYS A 27 12.58 12.62 -7.41
C LYS A 27 12.65 11.15 -7.81
N LYS A 28 13.87 10.62 -7.86
CA LYS A 28 14.09 9.19 -8.10
C LYS A 28 13.98 8.41 -6.78
N TYR A 29 13.27 7.30 -6.81
CA TYR A 29 13.21 6.37 -5.71
C TYR A 29 14.52 5.60 -5.60
N ASP A 30 15.31 5.89 -4.56
CA ASP A 30 16.54 5.19 -4.20
C ASP A 30 16.48 4.82 -2.72
N TRP A 31 16.18 3.54 -2.44
CA TRP A 31 15.88 3.09 -1.08
C TRP A 31 17.05 3.22 -0.11
N GLU A 32 18.29 3.25 -0.60
CA GLU A 32 19.49 3.41 0.22
C GLU A 32 19.73 4.87 0.63
N LYS A 33 19.20 5.82 -0.15
CA LYS A 33 19.42 7.26 0.04
C LYS A 33 18.21 8.01 0.57
N LEU A 34 17.03 7.39 0.56
CA LEU A 34 15.81 8.03 1.02
C LEU A 34 15.84 8.23 2.54
N PRO A 35 15.49 9.44 3.03
CA PRO A 35 15.35 9.67 4.46
C PRO A 35 14.31 8.75 5.10
N GLY A 36 14.52 8.44 6.37
CA GLY A 36 13.67 7.54 7.14
C GLY A 36 12.20 7.97 7.16
N TYR A 37 11.92 9.28 7.32
CA TYR A 37 10.57 9.82 7.35
C TYR A 37 9.82 9.64 6.01
N VAL A 38 10.51 9.72 4.87
CA VAL A 38 9.90 9.47 3.55
C VAL A 38 9.50 8.00 3.42
N THR A 39 10.39 7.10 3.86
CA THR A 39 10.10 5.66 3.87
C THR A 39 8.96 5.32 4.81
N SER A 40 8.89 5.98 5.98
CA SER A 40 7.81 5.83 6.94
C SER A 40 6.46 6.30 6.38
N ALA A 41 6.43 7.48 5.74
CA ALA A 41 5.22 8.01 5.08
C ALA A 41 4.72 7.09 3.97
N LYS A 42 5.62 6.60 3.12
CA LYS A 42 5.30 5.60 2.07
C LYS A 42 4.73 4.30 2.66
N ASN A 43 5.30 3.80 3.75
CA ASN A 43 4.80 2.58 4.39
C ASN A 43 3.43 2.82 5.03
N THR A 44 3.19 4.04 5.53
CA THR A 44 1.91 4.45 6.11
C THR A 44 0.81 4.50 5.05
N SER A 45 1.09 4.98 3.83
CA SER A 45 0.10 4.97 2.73
C SER A 45 -0.25 3.57 2.22
N LEU A 46 0.59 2.56 2.50
CA LEU A 46 0.30 1.14 2.26
C LEU A 46 -0.40 0.44 3.43
N LYS A 47 -0.55 1.08 4.59
CA LYS A 47 -1.21 0.47 5.75
C LYS A 47 -2.71 0.31 5.44
N ILE A 48 -3.21 -0.92 5.54
CA ILE A 48 -4.64 -1.20 5.41
C ILE A 48 -5.36 -0.49 6.58
N PRO A 49 -6.37 0.35 6.33
CA PRO A 49 -7.11 1.03 7.39
C PRO A 49 -7.72 0.04 8.38
N GLU A 50 -7.65 0.33 9.67
CA GLU A 50 -8.23 -0.52 10.72
C GLU A 50 -9.74 -0.65 10.56
N THR A 51 -10.42 0.43 10.15
CA THR A 51 -11.85 0.38 9.78
C THR A 51 -12.11 -0.65 8.71
N PHE A 52 -11.25 -0.72 7.68
CA PHE A 52 -11.35 -1.78 6.69
C PHE A 52 -11.04 -3.13 7.31
N LEU A 53 -10.00 -3.32 8.13
CA LEU A 53 -9.74 -4.63 8.78
C LEU A 53 -10.90 -5.12 9.67
N HIS A 54 -11.63 -4.21 10.32
CA HIS A 54 -12.78 -4.53 11.16
C HIS A 54 -14.04 -4.83 10.36
N HIS A 55 -14.25 -4.15 9.22
CA HIS A 55 -15.42 -4.34 8.36
C HIS A 55 -15.19 -5.39 7.26
N ALA A 56 -13.95 -5.54 6.83
CA ALA A 56 -13.56 -6.41 5.75
C ALA A 56 -13.52 -7.84 6.21
N GLN A 57 -13.90 -8.68 5.27
CA GLN A 57 -13.76 -10.11 5.33
C GLN A 57 -12.27 -10.46 5.16
N LEU A 58 -11.45 -10.14 6.16
CA LEU A 58 -10.21 -10.87 6.42
C LEU A 58 -10.41 -11.77 7.64
N PRO A 59 -9.87 -13.00 7.63
CA PRO A 59 -9.95 -13.87 8.79
C PRO A 59 -9.19 -13.21 9.96
N GLN A 60 -9.93 -12.91 11.02
CA GLN A 60 -9.35 -12.35 12.24
C GLN A 60 -8.56 -13.43 12.99
N SER A 61 -7.55 -13.03 13.76
CA SER A 61 -6.71 -13.98 14.51
C SER A 61 -7.46 -14.75 15.60
N ASN A 62 -8.62 -14.25 16.02
CA ASN A 62 -9.51 -14.88 16.99
C ASN A 62 -10.62 -15.74 16.35
N LEU A 63 -10.62 -15.89 15.01
CA LEU A 63 -11.61 -16.69 14.30
C LEU A 63 -11.44 -18.17 14.62
N SER A 64 -12.54 -18.88 14.85
CA SER A 64 -12.49 -20.33 15.07
C SER A 64 -12.03 -21.06 13.80
N VAL A 65 -11.44 -22.25 13.94
CA VAL A 65 -11.03 -23.06 12.78
C VAL A 65 -12.23 -23.39 11.89
N ALA A 66 -13.41 -23.64 12.48
CA ALA A 66 -14.62 -23.93 11.73
C ALA A 66 -15.09 -22.73 10.89
N ASP A 67 -15.11 -21.53 11.49
CA ASP A 67 -15.51 -20.31 10.77
C ASP A 67 -14.46 -19.93 9.72
N PHE A 68 -13.18 -20.17 9.99
CA PHE A 68 -12.10 -19.97 9.04
C PHE A 68 -12.27 -20.83 7.78
N LEU A 69 -12.67 -22.09 7.92
CA LEU A 69 -12.93 -22.98 6.77
C LEU A 69 -14.15 -22.55 5.94
N LEU A 70 -15.12 -21.86 6.54
CA LEU A 70 -16.30 -21.32 5.85
C LEU A 70 -16.06 -19.94 5.24
N PHE A 71 -14.91 -19.34 5.54
CA PHE A 71 -14.57 -18.00 5.12
C PHE A 71 -14.31 -17.94 3.62
N LYS A 72 -15.03 -17.07 2.90
CA LYS A 72 -14.86 -16.91 1.45
C LYS A 72 -13.83 -15.82 1.19
N LEU A 73 -12.65 -16.23 0.75
CA LEU A 73 -11.67 -15.30 0.21
C LEU A 73 -12.04 -14.89 -1.23
N PRO A 74 -11.61 -13.70 -1.67
CA PRO A 74 -11.72 -13.30 -3.06
C PRO A 74 -11.05 -14.32 -3.99
N GLN A 75 -11.61 -14.52 -5.18
CA GLN A 75 -11.02 -15.44 -6.16
C GLN A 75 -9.73 -14.85 -6.74
N LEU A 76 -8.72 -15.69 -6.97
CA LEU A 76 -7.56 -15.28 -7.76
C LEU A 76 -7.96 -15.15 -9.23
N SER A 77 -7.57 -14.05 -9.86
CA SER A 77 -7.74 -13.84 -11.29
C SER A 77 -6.84 -14.81 -12.06
N SER A 78 -7.41 -15.47 -13.05
CA SER A 78 -6.68 -16.28 -14.04
C SER A 78 -6.35 -15.51 -15.32
N GLU A 79 -6.70 -14.22 -15.36
CA GLU A 79 -6.50 -13.39 -16.55
C GLU A 79 -5.04 -12.99 -16.71
N ILE A 80 -4.57 -13.01 -17.96
CA ILE A 80 -3.24 -12.54 -18.31
C ILE A 80 -3.28 -11.01 -18.40
N ILE A 81 -2.66 -10.35 -17.43
CA ILE A 81 -2.51 -8.89 -17.41
C ILE A 81 -1.38 -8.50 -18.38
N SER A 82 -1.74 -8.01 -19.56
CA SER A 82 -0.79 -7.59 -20.61
C SER A 82 -0.34 -6.12 -20.48
N SER A 83 -1.05 -5.33 -19.68
CA SER A 83 -0.74 -3.92 -19.43
C SER A 83 0.53 -3.75 -18.60
N LYS A 84 1.25 -2.64 -18.83
CA LYS A 84 2.43 -2.28 -18.04
C LYS A 84 2.01 -1.90 -16.61
N THR A 85 2.75 -2.37 -15.61
CA THR A 85 2.50 -2.03 -14.19
C THR A 85 2.44 -0.53 -13.94
N SER A 86 3.20 0.29 -14.66
CA SER A 86 3.18 1.75 -14.51
C SER A 86 1.84 2.39 -14.87
N THR A 87 1.04 1.77 -15.75
CA THR A 87 -0.28 2.32 -16.16
C THR A 87 -1.39 2.02 -15.16
N TRP A 88 -1.07 1.30 -14.08
CA TRP A 88 -2.00 1.02 -12.99
C TRP A 88 -1.96 2.08 -11.90
N PHE A 89 -1.03 3.04 -11.94
CA PHE A 89 -0.98 4.12 -10.97
C PHE A 89 -1.64 5.37 -11.57
N SER A 90 -2.51 6.02 -10.80
CA SER A 90 -3.12 7.30 -11.20
C SER A 90 -2.86 8.37 -10.14
N ALA A 91 -2.71 9.61 -10.60
CA ALA A 91 -2.67 10.80 -9.75
C ALA A 91 -4.05 11.18 -9.19
N ASP A 92 -5.12 10.60 -9.73
CA ASP A 92 -6.49 10.83 -9.25
C ASP A 92 -6.73 10.16 -7.91
N LYS A 93 -7.67 10.71 -7.14
CA LYS A 93 -8.05 10.17 -5.83
C LYS A 93 -8.83 8.85 -5.98
N PRO A 94 -8.76 7.95 -5.00
CA PRO A 94 -9.59 6.76 -4.97
C PRO A 94 -11.08 7.12 -5.03
N THR A 95 -11.84 6.41 -5.86
CA THR A 95 -13.28 6.60 -6.04
C THR A 95 -14.11 5.59 -5.25
N THR A 96 -13.53 4.46 -4.83
CA THR A 96 -14.26 3.38 -4.18
C THR A 96 -13.42 2.57 -3.19
N ASN A 97 -14.06 2.13 -2.10
CA ASN A 97 -13.44 1.38 -1.00
C ASN A 97 -14.24 0.11 -0.62
N ASN A 98 -15.49 -0.01 -1.07
CA ASN A 98 -16.47 -0.95 -0.53
C ASN A 98 -16.66 -2.24 -1.35
N ILE A 99 -16.07 -2.31 -2.54
CA ILE A 99 -16.26 -3.45 -3.48
C ILE A 99 -14.99 -4.30 -3.64
N LEU A 100 -14.05 -4.22 -2.71
CA LEU A 100 -12.74 -4.85 -2.84
C LEU A 100 -12.77 -6.37 -2.68
N VAL A 101 -13.62 -6.88 -1.79
CA VAL A 101 -13.77 -8.33 -1.51
C VAL A 101 -14.51 -9.10 -2.60
N SER A 102 -15.32 -8.42 -3.41
CA SER A 102 -16.01 -9.02 -4.55
C SER A 102 -15.16 -9.08 -5.82
N ARG A 103 -13.97 -8.46 -5.83
CA ARG A 103 -13.11 -8.42 -7.00
C ARG A 103 -12.16 -9.60 -7.05
N PRO A 104 -11.85 -10.12 -8.25
CA PRO A 104 -10.73 -11.01 -8.42
C PRO A 104 -9.43 -10.35 -7.96
N VAL A 105 -8.57 -11.11 -7.30
CA VAL A 105 -7.25 -10.67 -6.85
C VAL A 105 -6.25 -10.94 -7.98
N PRO A 106 -5.41 -9.97 -8.39
CA PRO A 106 -4.40 -10.21 -9.41
C PRO A 106 -3.45 -11.35 -9.04
N SER A 107 -2.73 -11.90 -10.03
CA SER A 107 -1.75 -12.96 -9.77
C SER A 107 -0.63 -12.49 -8.81
N PRO A 108 -0.06 -13.39 -7.99
CA PRO A 108 1.02 -13.03 -7.06
C PRO A 108 2.23 -12.35 -7.73
N ASP A 109 2.60 -12.80 -8.94
CA ASP A 109 3.69 -12.21 -9.72
C ASP A 109 3.38 -10.75 -10.10
N PHE A 110 2.14 -10.48 -10.52
CA PHE A 110 1.72 -9.12 -10.84
C PHE A 110 1.67 -8.22 -9.60
N ILE A 111 1.19 -8.74 -8.46
CA ILE A 111 1.20 -8.00 -7.18
C ILE A 111 2.63 -7.63 -6.77
N ASN A 112 3.59 -8.56 -6.93
CA ASN A 112 5.00 -8.28 -6.65
C ASN A 112 5.57 -7.20 -7.58
N ASN A 113 5.20 -7.21 -8.86
CA ASN A 113 5.59 -6.17 -9.81
C ASN A 113 5.00 -4.80 -9.43
N LEU A 114 3.71 -4.74 -9.05
CA LEU A 114 3.08 -3.52 -8.53
C LEU A 114 3.83 -2.99 -7.31
N LYS A 115 4.15 -3.87 -6.35
CA LYS A 115 4.89 -3.48 -5.15
C LYS A 115 6.29 -2.95 -5.47
N ALA A 116 6.98 -3.54 -6.44
CA ALA A 116 8.30 -3.08 -6.88
C ALA A 116 8.24 -1.69 -7.54
N ALA A 117 7.20 -1.42 -8.34
CA ALA A 117 7.00 -0.14 -9.02
C ALA A 117 6.45 0.96 -8.10
N TYR A 118 5.78 0.59 -7.01
CA TYR A 118 5.05 1.50 -6.12
C TYR A 118 5.89 2.66 -5.58
N GLY A 119 7.13 2.40 -5.16
CA GLY A 119 7.97 3.44 -4.55
C GLY A 119 8.19 4.64 -5.47
N GLN A 120 8.46 4.38 -6.76
CA GLN A 120 8.61 5.44 -7.76
C GLN A 120 7.26 6.08 -8.09
N ALA A 121 6.21 5.29 -8.32
CA ALA A 121 4.89 5.81 -8.63
C ALA A 121 4.33 6.73 -7.54
N TRP A 122 4.54 6.38 -6.27
CA TRP A 122 4.16 7.22 -5.13
C TRP A 122 4.92 8.55 -5.14
N LEU A 123 6.25 8.55 -5.34
CA LEU A 123 7.04 9.78 -5.49
C LEU A 123 6.62 10.60 -6.71
N ASP A 124 6.15 9.96 -7.78
CA ASP A 124 5.67 10.62 -8.99
C ASP A 124 4.29 11.28 -8.81
N GLY A 125 3.60 11.05 -7.68
CA GLY A 125 2.30 11.65 -7.38
C GLY A 125 1.10 10.73 -7.49
N ALA A 126 1.30 9.41 -7.58
CA ALA A 126 0.20 8.47 -7.59
C ALA A 126 -0.58 8.52 -6.26
N GLN A 127 -1.91 8.62 -6.35
CA GLN A 127 -2.86 8.61 -5.23
C GLN A 127 -3.78 7.39 -5.26
N SER A 128 -3.86 6.68 -6.38
CA SER A 128 -4.72 5.51 -6.54
C SER A 128 -4.13 4.44 -7.47
N ILE A 129 -4.71 3.25 -7.41
CA ILE A 129 -4.50 2.13 -8.32
C ILE A 129 -5.71 1.97 -9.23
N VAL A 130 -5.49 1.95 -10.54
CA VAL A 130 -6.49 1.65 -11.56
C VAL A 130 -6.45 0.17 -11.86
N ASP A 131 -7.55 -0.52 -11.56
CA ASP A 131 -7.72 -1.94 -11.86
C ASP A 131 -8.23 -2.10 -13.29
N GLN A 132 -7.31 -2.31 -14.24
CA GLN A 132 -7.65 -2.41 -15.66
C GLN A 132 -8.44 -3.68 -16.01
N CYS A 133 -8.48 -4.66 -15.11
CA CYS A 133 -9.24 -5.90 -15.29
C CYS A 133 -10.72 -5.75 -14.88
N PHE A 134 -11.10 -4.63 -14.28
CA PHE A 134 -12.44 -4.43 -13.73
C PHE A 134 -13.02 -3.08 -14.16
N ASN A 135 -14.29 -3.09 -14.58
CA ASN A 135 -15.04 -1.88 -14.97
C ASN A 135 -14.26 -0.99 -15.94
N ASP A 136 -13.59 -1.58 -16.93
CA ASP A 136 -12.79 -0.88 -17.95
C ASP A 136 -11.73 0.09 -17.38
N GLY A 137 -11.23 -0.15 -16.17
CA GLY A 137 -10.25 0.72 -15.52
C GLY A 137 -10.81 2.08 -15.08
N THR A 138 -12.12 2.23 -14.92
CA THR A 138 -12.71 3.48 -14.40
C THR A 138 -12.61 3.60 -12.88
N ASP A 139 -12.33 2.49 -12.19
CA ASP A 139 -12.33 2.46 -10.74
C ASP A 139 -10.94 2.73 -10.18
N HIS A 140 -10.87 3.70 -9.27
CA HIS A 140 -9.65 4.11 -8.60
C HIS A 140 -9.66 3.56 -7.18
N LEU A 141 -8.77 2.61 -6.93
CA LEU A 141 -8.61 1.94 -5.66
C LEU A 141 -7.56 2.66 -4.81
N PRO A 142 -7.66 2.64 -3.48
CA PRO A 142 -6.65 3.22 -2.62
C PRO A 142 -5.31 2.47 -2.72
N LEU A 143 -4.18 3.16 -2.54
CA LEU A 143 -2.83 2.57 -2.67
C LEU A 143 -2.60 1.36 -1.76
N TRP A 144 -3.20 1.33 -0.56
CA TRP A 144 -3.12 0.20 0.35
C TRP A 144 -3.74 -1.09 -0.21
N ILE A 145 -4.45 -1.04 -1.33
CA ILE A 145 -4.98 -2.24 -1.99
C ILE A 145 -3.89 -3.25 -2.34
N ILE A 146 -2.67 -2.79 -2.63
CA ILE A 146 -1.52 -3.67 -2.87
C ILE A 146 -1.25 -4.55 -1.64
N SER A 147 -1.33 -3.98 -0.44
CA SER A 147 -1.17 -4.72 0.82
C SER A 147 -2.34 -5.67 1.07
N PHE A 148 -3.56 -5.26 0.73
CA PHE A 148 -4.74 -6.12 0.85
C PHE A 148 -4.62 -7.34 -0.07
N TRP A 149 -4.38 -7.14 -1.37
CA TRP A 149 -4.20 -8.23 -2.33
C TRP A 149 -3.09 -9.18 -1.90
N LYS A 150 -1.96 -8.66 -1.42
CA LYS A 150 -0.89 -9.49 -0.89
C LYS A 150 -1.31 -10.34 0.33
N ALA A 151 -2.25 -9.87 1.14
CA ALA A 151 -2.72 -10.59 2.32
C ALA A 151 -3.74 -11.69 2.00
N VAL A 152 -4.41 -11.61 0.85
CA VAL A 152 -5.47 -12.56 0.44
C VAL A 152 -5.11 -13.46 -0.74
N ALA A 153 -4.00 -13.19 -1.42
CA ALA A 153 -3.44 -14.01 -2.48
C ALA A 153 -2.59 -15.16 -1.92
#